data_AF-A0A928GZG0-F1
#
_entry.id   AF-A0A928GZG0-F1
#
_cell.length_a   1.000
_cell.length_b   1.000
_cell.length_c   1.000
_cell.angle_alpha   90.00
_cell.angle_beta   90.00
_cell.angle_gamma   90.00
#
_symmetry.space_group_name_H-M   'P 1'
#
loop_
_entity.id
_entity.type
_entity.pdbx_description
1 polymer ?
#
loop_
_entity_poly.entity_id
_entity_poly.type
_entity_poly.pdbx_seq_one_letter_code
_entity_poly.pdbx_strand_id
1 'polypeptide(L)'
;MTFTTLWETLTTFWMNSVIPFWVTWIAPPLEFLLILLIVYRLLYFFRRTRAISVLWGFIVILLGLGAVSNFLKLEVFQWILQSLWQLLALAMIVIFQPELRRAFAQLGSFFSVFSHAHQQAQKEAIEEIVSAMTQMSIARCGALIVIERRIGLAAIINNAVQLDAKINSLLLQSIFYPDSPLHDCAVIIQDGKIVAAHAVLPLTQEEFYLAHGTRHRAALGISEETDAIALVVSEESGAVSYAYRGKMSHDVSEAKLTEFLKRKLLDPKSASQLEKEEGHDHGSL
;
A
#
# COMPACT_ATOMS: atom_id res chain seq x y z
N MET A 1 -30.71 -54.31 -20.72
CA MET A 1 -30.02 -53.38 -19.79
C MET A 1 -31.04 -52.41 -19.25
N THR A 2 -31.30 -52.42 -17.95
CA THR A 2 -32.21 -51.46 -17.31
C THR A 2 -31.50 -50.12 -17.14
N PHE A 3 -32.25 -49.01 -17.19
CA PHE A 3 -31.72 -47.66 -16.96
C PHE A 3 -30.90 -47.55 -15.66
N THR A 4 -31.27 -48.33 -14.64
CA THR A 4 -30.56 -48.43 -13.36
C THR A 4 -29.13 -48.97 -13.52
N THR A 5 -28.93 -50.02 -14.32
CA THR A 5 -27.59 -50.59 -14.57
C THR A 5 -26.70 -49.63 -15.35
N LEU A 6 -27.25 -48.88 -16.30
CA LEU A 6 -26.50 -47.84 -17.03
C LEU A 6 -26.10 -46.69 -16.09
N TRP A 7 -27.02 -46.24 -15.25
CA TRP A 7 -26.75 -45.19 -14.26
C TRP A 7 -25.68 -45.60 -13.24
N GLU A 8 -25.71 -46.84 -12.75
CA GLU A 8 -24.69 -47.37 -11.84
C GLU A 8 -23.32 -47.51 -12.53
N THR A 9 -23.26 -47.98 -13.77
CA THR A 9 -21.98 -48.03 -14.52
C THR A 9 -21.41 -46.64 -14.81
N LEU A 10 -22.27 -45.64 -15.08
CA LEU A 10 -21.82 -44.28 -15.35
C LEU A 10 -21.29 -43.60 -14.09
N THR A 11 -21.97 -43.77 -12.96
CA THR A 11 -21.56 -43.19 -11.68
C THR A 11 -20.30 -43.86 -11.15
N THR A 12 -20.19 -45.19 -11.25
CA THR A 12 -18.97 -45.92 -10.88
C THR A 12 -17.79 -45.57 -11.79
N PHE A 13 -18.00 -45.41 -13.11
CA PHE A 13 -16.96 -44.94 -14.03
C PHE A 13 -16.50 -43.51 -13.70
N TRP A 14 -17.43 -42.59 -13.44
CA TRP A 14 -17.10 -41.23 -13.02
C TRP A 14 -16.32 -41.22 -11.71
N MET A 15 -16.75 -42.02 -10.74
CA MET A 15 -16.17 -42.06 -9.40
C MET A 15 -14.79 -42.73 -9.36
N ASN A 16 -14.56 -43.79 -10.17
CA ASN A 16 -13.28 -44.50 -10.20
C ASN A 16 -12.27 -43.97 -11.23
N SER A 17 -12.70 -43.23 -12.25
CA SER A 17 -11.80 -42.77 -13.31
C SER A 17 -11.61 -41.26 -13.31
N VAL A 18 -12.70 -40.49 -13.22
CA VAL A 18 -12.65 -39.03 -13.42
C VAL A 18 -12.19 -38.32 -12.14
N ILE A 19 -12.73 -38.70 -10.98
CA ILE A 19 -12.37 -38.09 -9.69
C ILE A 19 -10.89 -38.31 -9.32
N PRO A 20 -10.34 -39.55 -9.33
CA PRO A 20 -8.94 -39.75 -8.99
C PRO A 20 -7.99 -39.13 -10.01
N PHE A 21 -8.37 -39.07 -11.30
CA PHE A 21 -7.57 -38.35 -12.30
C PHE A 21 -7.49 -36.84 -12.00
N TRP A 22 -8.62 -36.21 -11.66
CA TRP A 22 -8.64 -34.80 -11.25
C TRP A 22 -7.81 -34.53 -9.98
N VAL A 23 -7.94 -35.37 -8.96
CA VAL A 23 -7.25 -35.19 -7.66
C VAL A 23 -5.74 -35.44 -7.78
N THR A 24 -5.31 -36.37 -8.64
CA THR A 24 -3.88 -36.73 -8.73
C THR A 24 -3.11 -35.92 -9.76
N TRP A 25 -3.74 -35.53 -10.88
CA TRP A 25 -3.02 -34.88 -11.99
C TRP A 25 -3.30 -33.38 -12.10
N ILE A 26 -4.49 -32.92 -11.71
CA ILE A 26 -4.91 -31.53 -11.91
C ILE A 26 -4.83 -30.71 -10.62
N ALA A 27 -5.24 -31.28 -9.49
CA ALA A 27 -5.21 -30.58 -8.22
C ALA A 27 -3.78 -30.19 -7.77
N PRO A 28 -2.74 -31.05 -7.83
CA PRO A 28 -1.43 -30.69 -7.29
C PRO A 28 -0.70 -29.55 -8.04
N PRO A 29 -0.71 -29.50 -9.39
CA PRO A 29 -0.15 -28.36 -10.11
C PRO A 29 -0.92 -27.06 -9.88
N LEU A 30 -2.24 -27.14 -9.74
CA LEU A 30 -3.09 -25.98 -9.45
C LEU A 30 -2.83 -25.45 -8.03
N GLU A 31 -2.74 -26.35 -7.04
CA GLU A 31 -2.36 -26.01 -5.67
C GLU A 31 -0.96 -25.41 -5.62
N PHE A 32 0.01 -25.99 -6.33
CA PHE A 32 1.35 -25.44 -6.44
C PHE A 32 1.36 -24.05 -7.07
N LEU A 33 0.61 -23.83 -8.16
CA LEU A 33 0.48 -22.52 -8.80
C LEU A 33 -0.17 -21.49 -7.86
N LEU A 34 -1.21 -21.90 -7.13
CA LEU A 34 -1.91 -21.04 -6.16
C LEU A 34 -0.98 -20.65 -5.01
N ILE A 35 -0.28 -21.63 -4.41
CA ILE A 35 0.71 -21.40 -3.36
C ILE A 35 1.83 -20.50 -3.90
N LEU A 36 2.34 -20.77 -5.10
CA LEU A 36 3.36 -19.96 -5.75
C LEU A 36 2.92 -18.51 -5.95
N LEU A 37 1.67 -18.28 -6.38
CA LEU A 37 1.12 -16.94 -6.57
C LEU A 37 0.91 -16.21 -5.24
N ILE A 38 0.44 -16.92 -4.21
CA ILE A 38 0.31 -16.40 -2.84
C ILE A 38 1.68 -16.04 -2.28
N VAL A 39 2.64 -16.95 -2.35
CA VAL A 39 4.03 -16.74 -1.89
C VAL A 39 4.70 -15.62 -2.66
N TYR A 40 4.54 -15.54 -3.99
CA TYR A 40 5.06 -14.44 -4.81
C TYR A 40 4.45 -13.10 -4.40
N ARG A 41 3.12 -13.04 -4.20
CA ARG A 41 2.43 -11.83 -3.71
C ARG A 41 2.90 -11.43 -2.31
N LEU A 42 3.07 -12.39 -1.40
CA LEU A 42 3.67 -12.16 -0.09
C LEU A 42 5.10 -11.61 -0.25
N LEU A 43 5.97 -12.29 -0.96
CA LEU A 43 7.36 -11.87 -1.21
C LEU A 43 7.46 -10.46 -1.79
N TYR A 44 6.60 -10.12 -2.76
CA TYR A 44 6.54 -8.79 -3.36
C TYR A 44 6.07 -7.72 -2.37
N PHE A 45 5.02 -8.01 -1.59
CA PHE A 45 4.47 -7.11 -0.58
C PHE A 45 5.47 -6.84 0.56
N PHE A 46 6.29 -7.82 0.92
CA PHE A 46 7.15 -7.75 2.10
C PHE A 46 8.61 -7.33 1.82
N ARG A 47 9.02 -7.15 0.56
CA ARG A 47 10.38 -6.79 0.12
C ARG A 47 10.94 -5.47 0.69
N ARG A 48 10.12 -4.66 1.37
CA ARG A 48 10.48 -3.31 1.84
C ARG A 48 10.70 -3.15 3.35
N THR A 49 10.62 -4.21 4.15
CA THR A 49 10.83 -4.11 5.61
C THR A 49 12.14 -4.77 6.05
N ARG A 50 13.01 -4.00 6.70
CA ARG A 50 14.33 -4.48 7.18
C ARG A 50 14.21 -5.69 8.11
N ALA A 51 13.18 -5.73 8.96
CA ALA A 51 12.90 -6.85 9.87
C ALA A 51 12.62 -8.18 9.14
N ILE A 52 12.02 -8.13 7.94
CA ILE A 52 11.66 -9.34 7.19
C ILE A 52 12.87 -9.95 6.46
N SER A 53 13.84 -9.13 6.05
CA SER A 53 15.09 -9.63 5.44
C SER A 53 15.92 -10.50 6.41
N VAL A 54 15.96 -10.12 7.69
CA VAL A 54 16.61 -10.91 8.76
C VAL A 54 15.87 -12.24 8.97
N LEU A 55 14.54 -12.19 8.91
CA LEU A 55 13.68 -13.35 9.11
C LEU A 55 13.82 -14.38 7.98
N TRP A 56 13.95 -13.92 6.73
CA TRP A 56 14.32 -14.76 5.59
C TRP A 56 15.68 -15.41 5.75
N GLY A 57 16.69 -14.67 6.24
CA GLY A 57 18.00 -15.23 6.55
C GLY A 57 17.91 -16.38 7.56
N PHE A 58 17.09 -16.21 8.60
CA PHE A 58 16.86 -17.23 9.62
C PHE A 58 16.17 -18.48 9.05
N ILE A 59 15.14 -18.31 8.23
CA ILE A 59 14.41 -19.41 7.56
C ILE A 59 15.34 -20.21 6.63
N VAL A 60 16.14 -19.53 5.80
CA VAL A 60 17.06 -20.19 4.86
C VAL A 60 18.12 -21.00 5.62
N ILE A 61 18.67 -20.47 6.71
CA ILE A 61 19.62 -21.17 7.56
C ILE A 61 18.98 -22.42 8.19
N LEU A 62 17.76 -22.30 8.73
CA LEU A 62 17.03 -23.42 9.32
C LEU A 62 16.68 -24.52 8.29
N LEU A 63 16.29 -24.14 7.07
CA LEU A 63 16.06 -25.09 5.98
C LEU A 63 17.35 -25.80 5.55
N GLY A 64 18.46 -25.07 5.43
CA GLY A 64 19.78 -25.64 5.11
C GLY A 64 20.25 -26.62 6.18
N LEU A 65 20.16 -26.25 7.46
CA LEU A 65 20.49 -27.12 8.59
C LEU A 65 19.57 -28.35 8.64
N GLY A 66 18.28 -28.19 8.33
CA GLY A 66 17.33 -29.29 8.23
C GLY A 66 17.69 -30.28 7.12
N ALA A 67 18.06 -29.79 5.94
CA ALA A 67 18.47 -30.64 4.82
C ALA A 67 19.74 -31.43 5.13
N VAL A 68 20.74 -30.79 5.73
CA VAL A 68 21.99 -31.42 6.18
C VAL A 68 21.71 -32.47 7.27
N SER A 69 20.88 -32.13 8.25
CA SER A 69 20.48 -33.05 9.33
C SER A 69 19.78 -34.31 8.82
N ASN A 70 18.87 -34.16 7.85
CA ASN A 70 18.18 -35.28 7.19
C ASN A 70 19.14 -36.15 6.39
N PHE A 71 20.13 -35.56 5.73
CA PHE A 71 21.16 -36.30 5.00
C PHE A 71 22.06 -37.12 5.95
N LEU A 72 22.43 -36.55 7.10
CA LEU A 72 23.29 -37.17 8.12
C LEU A 72 22.54 -38.05 9.14
N LYS A 73 21.20 -38.11 9.09
CA LYS A 73 20.32 -38.85 10.02
C LYS A 73 20.55 -38.50 11.51
N LEU A 74 20.73 -37.22 11.82
CA LEU A 74 20.99 -36.75 13.19
C LEU A 74 19.67 -36.55 13.97
N GLU A 75 19.17 -37.61 14.62
CA GLU A 75 17.86 -37.60 15.29
C GLU A 75 17.71 -36.51 16.37
N VAL A 76 18.74 -36.31 17.22
CA VAL A 76 18.73 -35.26 18.26
C VAL A 76 18.71 -33.86 17.63
N PHE A 77 19.43 -33.68 16.52
CA PHE A 77 19.51 -32.39 15.84
C PHE A 77 18.21 -32.07 15.09
N GLN A 78 17.55 -33.08 14.51
CA GLN A 78 16.20 -32.96 13.97
C GLN A 78 15.19 -32.54 15.03
N TRP A 79 15.24 -33.16 16.22
CA TRP A 79 14.36 -32.80 17.33
C TRP A 79 14.55 -31.32 17.75
N ILE A 80 15.79 -30.87 17.92
CA ILE A 80 16.11 -29.47 18.25
C ILE A 80 15.60 -28.52 17.16
N LEU A 81 15.87 -28.82 15.88
CA LEU A 81 15.41 -28.02 14.75
C LEU A 81 13.87 -27.92 14.72
N GLN A 82 13.17 -29.01 15.02
CA GLN A 82 11.71 -29.03 15.04
C GLN A 82 11.13 -28.21 16.20
N SER A 83 11.77 -28.22 17.37
CA SER A 83 11.44 -27.30 18.47
C SER A 83 11.71 -25.84 18.11
N LEU A 84 12.81 -25.54 17.40
CA LEU A 84 13.09 -24.19 16.91
C LEU A 84 12.04 -23.70 15.91
N TRP A 85 11.52 -24.57 15.03
CA TRP A 85 10.42 -24.24 14.13
C TRP A 85 9.14 -23.83 14.89
N GLN A 86 8.83 -24.51 15.99
CA GLN A 86 7.67 -24.17 16.83
C GLN A 86 7.85 -22.80 17.51
N LEU A 87 9.04 -22.53 18.06
CA LEU A 87 9.37 -21.24 18.65
C LEU A 87 9.37 -20.10 17.63
N LEU A 88 9.88 -20.35 16.42
CA LEU A 88 9.88 -19.39 15.32
C LEU A 88 8.44 -19.06 14.90
N ALA A 89 7.55 -20.05 14.81
CA ALA A 89 6.14 -19.81 14.49
C ALA A 89 5.44 -18.94 15.54
N LEU A 90 5.70 -19.19 16.83
CA LEU A 90 5.17 -18.35 17.91
C LEU A 90 5.75 -16.93 17.85
N ALA A 91 7.07 -16.79 17.68
CA ALA A 91 7.74 -15.51 17.55
C ALA A 91 7.22 -14.71 16.34
N MET A 92 6.97 -15.38 15.22
CA MET A 92 6.33 -14.80 14.04
C MET A 92 4.99 -14.18 14.39
N ILE A 93 4.08 -14.91 15.06
CA ILE A 93 2.77 -14.38 15.43
C ILE A 93 2.90 -13.14 16.31
N VAL A 94 3.82 -13.15 17.28
CA VAL A 94 4.03 -12.01 18.19
C VAL A 94 4.63 -10.81 17.47
N ILE A 95 5.65 -11.03 16.64
CA ILE A 95 6.32 -9.97 15.88
C ILE A 95 5.38 -9.35 14.84
N PHE A 96 4.59 -10.19 14.16
CA PHE A 96 3.62 -9.76 13.15
C PHE A 96 2.25 -9.40 13.74
N GLN A 97 2.08 -9.44 15.06
CA GLN A 97 0.83 -9.05 15.72
C GLN A 97 0.36 -7.64 15.29
N PRO A 98 1.24 -6.61 15.21
CA PRO A 98 0.85 -5.28 14.77
C PRO A 98 0.35 -5.25 13.31
N GLU A 99 1.00 -6.00 12.42
CA GLU A 99 0.64 -6.11 11.00
C GLU A 99 -0.69 -6.85 10.82
N LEU A 100 -0.89 -7.96 11.53
CA LEU A 100 -2.16 -8.70 11.53
C LEU A 100 -3.30 -7.79 12.00
N ARG A 101 -3.10 -7.05 13.10
CA ARG A 101 -4.08 -6.07 13.59
C ARG A 101 -4.41 -5.01 12.55
N ARG A 102 -3.40 -4.45 11.88
CA ARG A 102 -3.59 -3.45 10.80
C ARG A 102 -4.32 -4.04 9.60
N ALA A 103 -3.95 -5.25 9.16
CA ALA A 103 -4.61 -5.94 8.06
C ALA A 103 -6.08 -6.23 8.37
N PHE A 104 -6.41 -6.68 9.59
CA PHE A 104 -7.80 -6.87 10.02
C PHE A 104 -8.57 -5.56 10.14
N ALA A 105 -7.93 -4.48 10.62
CA ALA A 105 -8.56 -3.16 10.66
C ALA A 105 -8.89 -2.66 9.24
N GLN A 106 -7.98 -2.83 8.28
CA GLN A 106 -8.21 -2.53 6.87
C GLN A 106 -9.31 -3.42 6.26
N LEU A 107 -9.32 -4.72 6.55
CA LEU A 107 -10.40 -5.62 6.10
C LEU A 107 -11.77 -5.21 6.69
N GLY A 108 -11.81 -4.71 7.93
CA GLY A 108 -13.00 -4.10 8.52
C GLY A 108 -13.42 -2.81 7.81
N SER A 109 -12.45 -1.97 7.41
CA SER A 109 -12.75 -0.76 6.65
C SER A 109 -13.25 -1.08 5.23
N PHE A 110 -12.80 -2.17 4.59
CA PHE A 110 -13.32 -2.63 3.29
C PHE A 110 -14.84 -2.85 3.29
N PHE A 111 -15.44 -3.29 4.42
CA PHE A 111 -16.90 -3.37 4.56
C PHE A 111 -17.57 -1.99 4.70
N SER A 112 -16.86 -1.00 5.23
CA SER A 112 -17.34 0.39 5.37
C SER A 112 -17.14 1.27 4.13
N VAL A 113 -16.16 0.92 3.28
CA VAL A 113 -15.87 1.59 1.99
C VAL A 113 -17.04 1.45 1.01
N PHE A 114 -17.92 0.44 1.20
CA PHE A 114 -19.15 0.27 0.41
C PHE A 114 -20.33 1.13 0.87
N SER A 115 -20.16 1.94 1.92
CA SER A 115 -21.20 2.85 2.41
C SER A 115 -21.21 4.16 1.61
N HIS A 116 -22.39 4.59 1.14
CA HIS A 116 -22.60 5.92 0.58
C HIS A 116 -22.08 7.05 1.49
N ALA A 117 -22.08 6.84 2.82
CA ALA A 117 -21.56 7.81 3.78
C ALA A 117 -20.03 7.99 3.67
N HIS A 118 -19.28 6.93 3.33
CA HIS A 118 -17.83 7.02 3.15
C HIS A 118 -17.46 7.79 1.89
N GLN A 119 -18.18 7.55 0.78
CA GLN A 119 -17.97 8.30 -0.46
C GLN A 119 -18.33 9.78 -0.31
N GLN A 120 -19.36 10.10 0.47
CA GLN A 120 -19.73 11.48 0.79
C GLN A 120 -18.66 12.15 1.66
N ALA A 121 -18.18 11.48 2.71
CA ALA A 121 -17.10 11.99 3.55
C ALA A 121 -15.80 12.23 2.76
N GLN A 122 -15.47 11.38 1.80
CA GLN A 122 -14.32 11.60 0.91
C GLN A 122 -14.52 12.81 -0.02
N LYS A 123 -15.74 13.04 -0.53
CA LYS A 123 -16.02 14.24 -1.34
C LYS A 123 -15.84 15.51 -0.52
N GLU A 124 -16.40 15.55 0.68
CA GLU A 124 -16.23 16.66 1.63
C GLU A 124 -14.75 16.88 1.96
N ALA A 125 -13.99 15.82 2.19
CA ALA A 125 -12.55 15.89 2.43
C ALA A 125 -11.78 16.52 1.25
N ILE A 126 -12.12 16.14 0.00
CA ILE A 126 -11.48 16.73 -1.19
C ILE A 126 -11.77 18.22 -1.27
N GLU A 127 -13.01 18.64 -1.03
CA GLU A 127 -13.41 20.05 -1.05
C GLU A 127 -12.65 20.87 0.01
N GLU A 128 -12.54 20.35 1.24
CA GLU A 128 -11.78 20.98 2.32
C GLU A 128 -10.28 21.08 2.03
N ILE A 129 -9.67 20.03 1.43
CA ILE A 129 -8.25 20.04 1.02
C ILE A 129 -8.02 21.07 -0.08
N VAL A 130 -8.84 21.06 -1.13
CA VAL A 130 -8.71 22.00 -2.26
C VAL A 130 -8.88 23.44 -1.76
N SER A 131 -9.88 23.69 -0.92
CA SER A 131 -10.09 24.98 -0.26
C SER A 131 -8.84 25.43 0.50
N ALA A 132 -8.25 24.57 1.33
CA ALA A 132 -7.04 24.88 2.07
C ALA A 132 -5.87 25.23 1.14
N MET A 133 -5.66 24.42 0.10
CA MET A 133 -4.58 24.60 -0.87
C MET A 133 -4.72 25.92 -1.62
N THR A 134 -5.93 26.29 -2.06
CA THR A 134 -6.20 27.57 -2.71
C THR A 134 -5.92 28.75 -1.76
N GLN A 135 -6.38 28.68 -0.51
CA GLN A 135 -6.15 29.76 0.46
C GLN A 135 -4.67 29.92 0.82
N MET A 136 -3.96 28.81 1.01
CA MET A 136 -2.51 28.81 1.24
C MET A 136 -1.73 29.31 0.02
N SER A 137 -2.18 28.99 -1.20
CA SER A 137 -1.61 29.51 -2.45
C SER A 137 -1.72 31.05 -2.52
N ILE A 138 -2.89 31.61 -2.24
CA ILE A 138 -3.13 33.06 -2.21
C ILE A 138 -2.25 33.72 -1.14
N ALA A 139 -2.15 33.11 0.04
CA ALA A 139 -1.32 33.60 1.15
C ALA A 139 0.18 33.36 0.96
N ARG A 140 0.60 32.64 -0.09
CA ARG A 140 1.98 32.12 -0.29
C ARG A 140 2.52 31.37 0.93
N CYS A 141 1.63 30.64 1.58
CA CYS A 141 1.94 29.78 2.71
C CYS A 141 2.37 28.40 2.18
N GLY A 142 3.62 28.02 2.44
CA GLY A 142 4.14 26.72 2.00
C GLY A 142 3.42 25.55 2.67
N ALA A 143 3.03 24.54 1.90
CA ALA A 143 2.30 23.39 2.41
C ALA A 143 2.73 22.10 1.73
N LEU A 144 2.63 20.98 2.45
CA LEU A 144 2.91 19.63 1.95
C LEU A 144 1.94 18.63 2.57
N ILE A 145 0.97 18.17 1.78
CA ILE A 145 -0.07 17.22 2.22
C ILE A 145 0.11 15.91 1.47
N VAL A 146 0.21 14.79 2.19
CA VAL A 146 0.31 13.44 1.62
C VAL A 146 -0.97 12.67 1.91
N ILE A 147 -1.62 12.17 0.88
CA ILE A 147 -2.82 11.35 0.97
C ILE A 147 -2.41 9.89 0.75
N GLU A 148 -2.57 9.08 1.80
CA GLU A 148 -2.33 7.64 1.76
C GLU A 148 -3.30 6.95 0.80
N ARG A 149 -2.80 5.94 0.08
CA ARG A 149 -3.60 5.11 -0.82
C ARG A 149 -3.44 3.63 -0.46
N ARG A 150 -3.00 2.78 -1.39
CA ARG A 150 -2.95 1.33 -1.15
C ARG A 150 -1.70 0.93 -0.38
N ILE A 151 -0.60 1.64 -0.58
CA ILE A 151 0.64 1.44 0.15
C ILE A 151 0.57 2.28 1.43
N GLY A 152 0.48 1.60 2.57
CA GLY A 152 0.34 2.26 3.86
C GLY A 152 1.59 3.03 4.30
N LEU A 153 1.40 4.17 4.96
CA LEU A 153 2.47 5.08 5.39
C LEU A 153 2.83 4.92 6.87
N ALA A 154 2.53 3.75 7.45
CA ALA A 154 2.63 3.52 8.90
C ALA A 154 4.01 3.84 9.50
N ALA A 155 5.09 3.53 8.79
CA ALA A 155 6.45 3.83 9.26
C ALA A 155 6.71 5.34 9.42
N ILE A 156 6.10 6.16 8.56
CA ILE A 156 6.20 7.61 8.61
C ILE A 156 5.27 8.15 9.71
N ILE A 157 4.01 7.68 9.73
CA ILE A 157 3.01 8.09 10.72
C ILE A 157 3.49 7.85 12.17
N ASN A 158 4.15 6.71 12.44
CA ASN A 158 4.60 6.39 13.81
C ASN A 158 5.68 7.34 14.34
N ASN A 159 6.43 8.00 13.46
CA ASN A 159 7.49 8.94 13.83
C ASN A 159 7.05 10.41 13.73
N ALA A 160 5.80 10.66 13.36
CA ALA A 160 5.21 11.98 13.19
C ALA A 160 4.33 12.35 14.40
N VAL A 161 3.87 13.61 14.46
CA VAL A 161 2.94 14.06 15.52
C VAL A 161 1.53 13.56 15.19
N GLN A 162 0.99 12.67 16.02
CA GLN A 162 -0.34 12.10 15.81
C GLN A 162 -1.44 13.11 16.17
N LEU A 163 -2.44 13.26 15.29
CA LEU A 163 -3.53 14.23 15.46
C LEU A 163 -4.94 13.58 15.48
N ASP A 164 -5.17 12.55 14.65
CA ASP A 164 -6.50 11.91 14.42
C ASP A 164 -7.66 12.93 14.36
N ALA A 165 -7.54 13.91 13.46
CA ALA A 165 -8.49 15.00 13.32
C ALA A 165 -9.34 14.86 12.04
N LYS A 166 -10.57 15.38 12.07
CA LYS A 166 -11.38 15.56 10.85
C LYS A 166 -10.69 16.58 9.94
N ILE A 167 -10.69 16.31 8.64
CA ILE A 167 -10.18 17.26 7.64
C ILE A 167 -11.06 18.52 7.67
N ASN A 168 -10.41 19.67 7.80
CA ASN A 168 -11.03 20.99 7.81
C ASN A 168 -10.01 21.97 7.22
N SER A 169 -10.46 22.84 6.32
CA SER A 169 -9.63 23.81 5.61
C SER A 169 -8.89 24.75 6.56
N LEU A 170 -9.57 25.26 7.60
CA LEU A 170 -8.96 26.11 8.62
C LEU A 170 -7.93 25.37 9.47
N LEU A 171 -8.16 24.09 9.76
CA LEU A 171 -7.19 23.27 10.49
C LEU A 171 -5.92 23.05 9.67
N LEU A 172 -6.06 22.73 8.38
CA LEU A 172 -4.91 22.60 7.48
C LEU A 172 -4.12 23.90 7.37
N GLN A 173 -4.81 25.04 7.18
CA GLN A 173 -4.19 26.36 7.17
C GLN A 173 -3.47 26.67 8.49
N SER A 174 -4.07 26.31 9.63
CA SER A 174 -3.46 26.51 10.96
C SER A 174 -2.21 25.67 11.17
N ILE A 175 -2.21 24.42 10.69
CA ILE A 175 -1.03 23.55 10.76
C ILE A 175 0.13 24.16 9.98
N PHE A 176 -0.11 24.61 8.75
CA PHE A 176 0.92 25.17 7.88
C PHE A 176 1.24 26.63 8.11
N TYR A 177 0.55 27.30 9.03
CA TYR A 177 0.80 28.71 9.35
C TYR A 177 2.28 28.91 9.70
N PRO A 178 2.97 29.93 9.13
CA PRO A 178 4.38 30.17 9.41
C PRO A 178 4.65 30.23 10.92
N ASP A 179 5.77 29.64 11.35
CA ASP A 179 6.20 29.57 12.75
C ASP A 179 5.35 28.66 13.68
N SER A 180 4.32 27.98 13.15
CA SER A 180 3.62 26.94 13.93
C SER A 180 4.54 25.74 14.17
N PRO A 181 4.60 25.13 15.37
CA PRO A 181 5.44 23.95 15.60
C PRO A 181 5.17 22.76 14.66
N LEU A 182 4.02 22.75 13.99
CA LEU A 182 3.59 21.68 13.08
C LEU A 182 3.75 22.02 11.59
N HIS A 183 4.15 23.25 11.23
CA HIS A 183 4.20 23.71 9.83
C HIS A 183 5.33 23.10 9.00
N ASP A 184 6.37 22.64 9.70
CA ASP A 184 7.50 21.99 9.07
C ASP A 184 7.14 20.58 8.63
N CYS A 185 7.67 20.17 7.48
CA CYS A 185 7.45 18.85 6.85
C CYS A 185 5.99 18.63 6.37
N ALA A 186 5.49 17.39 6.44
CA ALA A 186 4.25 16.98 5.80
C ALA A 186 3.10 16.70 6.78
N VAL A 187 1.88 16.92 6.29
CA VAL A 187 0.64 16.39 6.89
C VAL A 187 0.25 15.10 6.18
N ILE A 188 -0.10 14.06 6.92
CA ILE A 188 -0.57 12.78 6.38
C ILE A 188 -2.07 12.66 6.57
N ILE A 189 -2.77 12.36 5.47
CA ILE A 189 -4.19 12.09 5.41
C ILE A 189 -4.40 10.61 5.10
N GLN A 190 -5.22 9.94 5.91
CA GLN A 190 -5.61 8.53 5.74
C GLN A 190 -7.10 8.41 6.02
N ASP A 191 -7.83 7.68 5.17
CA ASP A 191 -9.26 7.39 5.34
C ASP A 191 -10.15 8.62 5.60
N GLY A 192 -9.84 9.76 4.98
CA GLY A 192 -10.60 11.00 5.13
C GLY A 192 -10.35 11.75 6.45
N LYS A 193 -9.24 11.46 7.13
CA LYS A 193 -8.80 12.15 8.36
C LYS A 193 -7.35 12.59 8.27
N ILE A 194 -7.01 13.62 9.03
CA ILE A 194 -5.62 14.02 9.29
C ILE A 194 -5.09 13.11 10.40
N VAL A 195 -4.24 12.15 10.04
CA VAL A 195 -3.70 11.18 11.00
C VAL A 195 -2.43 11.69 11.69
N ALA A 196 -1.60 12.44 10.97
CA ALA A 196 -0.38 13.00 11.52
C ALA A 196 0.04 14.32 10.84
N ALA A 197 0.84 15.11 11.54
CA ALA A 197 1.55 16.28 11.05
C ALA A 197 3.05 16.19 11.39
N HIS A 198 3.86 17.11 10.86
CA HIS A 198 5.31 17.10 11.04
C HIS A 198 5.97 15.77 10.59
N ALA A 199 5.44 15.17 9.53
CA ALA A 199 5.93 13.91 8.99
C ALA A 199 7.12 14.14 8.06
N VAL A 200 8.29 13.62 8.44
CA VAL A 200 9.51 13.68 7.63
C VAL A 200 9.42 12.66 6.49
N LEU A 201 9.58 13.12 5.25
CA LEU A 201 9.48 12.31 4.04
C LEU A 201 10.86 12.07 3.39
N PRO A 202 11.03 10.98 2.61
CA PRO A 202 12.20 10.82 1.76
C PRO A 202 12.25 11.93 0.69
N LEU A 203 13.45 12.38 0.36
CA LEU A 203 13.69 13.35 -0.71
C LEU A 203 14.11 12.62 -1.98
N THR A 204 13.58 13.05 -3.12
CA THR A 204 14.09 12.61 -4.44
C THR A 204 15.57 12.97 -4.61
N GLN A 205 16.28 12.11 -5.34
CA GLN A 205 17.67 12.29 -5.76
C GLN A 205 17.79 12.72 -7.23
N GLU A 206 16.65 12.86 -7.93
CA GLU A 206 16.62 13.31 -9.33
C GLU A 206 17.24 14.71 -9.48
N GLU A 207 18.30 14.82 -10.28
CA GLU A 207 19.09 16.04 -10.41
C GLU A 207 18.26 17.23 -10.92
N PHE A 208 17.30 16.97 -11.80
CA PHE A 208 16.40 17.99 -12.34
C PHE A 208 15.63 18.73 -11.23
N TYR A 209 15.31 18.05 -10.12
CA TYR A 209 14.53 18.62 -9.03
C TYR A 209 15.37 19.22 -7.90
N LEU A 210 16.70 19.22 -8.01
CA LEU A 210 17.60 19.83 -7.01
C LEU A 210 17.40 21.35 -6.87
N ALA A 211 16.96 22.02 -7.94
CA ALA A 211 16.68 23.45 -7.94
C ALA A 211 15.35 23.81 -7.26
N HIS A 212 14.50 22.83 -6.94
CA HIS A 212 13.23 23.07 -6.25
C HIS A 212 13.38 23.00 -4.73
N GLY A 213 12.49 23.69 -4.02
CA GLY A 213 12.41 23.66 -2.56
C GLY A 213 12.23 22.26 -1.99
N THR A 214 12.63 22.08 -0.73
CA THR A 214 12.62 20.80 -0.01
C THR A 214 11.26 20.11 0.01
N ARG A 215 10.15 20.88 0.08
CA ARG A 215 8.78 20.33 0.02
C ARG A 215 8.46 19.66 -1.33
N HIS A 216 8.94 20.21 -2.45
CA HIS A 216 8.76 19.59 -3.77
C HIS A 216 9.55 18.30 -3.88
N ARG A 217 10.80 18.31 -3.40
CA ARG A 217 11.66 17.12 -3.38
C ARG A 217 11.09 16.01 -2.50
N ALA A 218 10.52 16.38 -1.35
CA ALA A 218 9.82 15.48 -0.44
C ALA A 218 8.56 14.87 -1.07
N ALA A 219 7.75 15.71 -1.75
CA ALA A 219 6.57 15.25 -2.47
C ALA A 219 6.91 14.27 -3.59
N LEU A 220 7.97 14.54 -4.36
CA LEU A 220 8.41 13.63 -5.40
C LEU A 220 8.94 12.32 -4.81
N GLY A 221 9.82 12.39 -3.81
CA GLY A 221 10.42 11.21 -3.16
C GLY A 221 9.38 10.26 -2.56
N ILE A 222 8.36 10.77 -1.85
CA ILE A 222 7.31 9.89 -1.34
C ILE A 222 6.46 9.25 -2.44
N SER A 223 6.27 9.97 -3.57
CA SER A 223 5.51 9.48 -4.71
C SER A 223 6.28 8.47 -5.59
N GLU A 224 7.61 8.43 -5.49
CA GLU A 224 8.47 7.42 -6.09
C GLU A 224 8.41 6.12 -5.28
N GLU A 225 8.43 6.25 -3.96
CA GLU A 225 8.40 5.09 -3.06
C GLU A 225 7.00 4.48 -2.94
N THR A 226 5.93 5.25 -3.08
CA THR A 226 4.56 4.80 -2.77
C THR A 226 3.55 5.19 -3.85
N ASP A 227 2.32 4.69 -3.75
CA ASP A 227 1.21 5.16 -4.59
C ASP A 227 0.44 6.33 -3.96
N ALA A 228 1.01 6.98 -2.93
CA ALA A 228 0.43 8.15 -2.30
C ALA A 228 0.39 9.34 -3.27
N ILE A 229 -0.55 10.25 -3.00
CA ILE A 229 -0.65 11.54 -3.68
C ILE A 229 -0.04 12.59 -2.76
N ALA A 230 0.99 13.30 -3.22
CA ALA A 230 1.56 14.41 -2.48
C ALA A 230 1.15 15.73 -3.12
N LEU A 231 0.61 16.66 -2.34
CA LEU A 231 0.18 17.99 -2.74
C LEU A 231 1.12 19.02 -2.14
N VAL A 232 1.51 20.03 -2.92
CA VAL A 232 2.48 21.04 -2.50
C VAL A 232 1.97 22.44 -2.84
N VAL A 233 2.14 23.37 -1.91
CA VAL A 233 2.07 24.82 -2.18
C VAL A 233 3.48 25.37 -2.05
N SER A 234 3.94 26.07 -3.08
CA SER A 234 5.22 26.79 -3.06
C SER A 234 5.15 28.00 -2.13
N GLU A 235 6.09 28.12 -1.20
CA GLU A 235 6.24 29.32 -0.35
C GLU A 235 6.77 30.54 -1.13
N GLU A 236 7.48 30.30 -2.23
CA GLU A 236 8.07 31.37 -3.03
C GLU A 236 7.04 31.97 -4.01
N SER A 237 6.35 31.09 -4.74
CA SER A 237 5.46 31.49 -5.83
C SER A 237 3.97 31.40 -5.50
N GLY A 238 3.60 30.67 -4.43
CA GLY A 238 2.21 30.28 -4.18
C GLY A 238 1.69 29.19 -5.12
N ALA A 239 2.49 28.72 -6.09
CA ALA A 239 2.04 27.74 -7.08
C ALA A 239 1.65 26.41 -6.41
N VAL A 240 0.50 25.87 -6.83
CA VAL A 240 0.01 24.56 -6.37
C VAL A 240 0.53 23.48 -7.31
N SER A 241 1.12 22.42 -6.74
CA SER A 241 1.65 21.28 -7.47
C SER A 241 1.19 19.97 -6.84
N TYR A 242 1.22 18.87 -7.60
CA TYR A 242 1.05 17.54 -7.03
C TYR A 242 2.03 16.54 -7.63
N ALA A 243 2.43 15.54 -6.83
CA ALA A 243 3.24 14.41 -7.25
C ALA A 243 2.49 13.10 -7.05
N TYR A 244 2.59 12.22 -8.05
CA TYR A 244 1.97 10.90 -8.04
C TYR A 244 2.76 9.95 -8.95
N ARG A 245 3.11 8.76 -8.44
CA ARG A 245 3.90 7.74 -9.16
C ARG A 245 5.18 8.31 -9.79
N GLY A 246 5.95 9.09 -9.03
CA GLY A 246 7.22 9.67 -9.47
C GLY A 246 7.11 10.75 -10.55
N LYS A 247 5.91 11.26 -10.85
CA LYS A 247 5.69 12.39 -11.76
C LYS A 247 5.13 13.57 -10.99
N MET A 248 5.64 14.78 -11.26
CA MET A 248 5.14 16.02 -10.68
C MET A 248 4.41 16.85 -11.74
N SER A 249 3.22 17.34 -11.38
CA SER A 249 2.47 18.34 -12.15
C SER A 249 2.58 19.68 -11.44
N HIS A 250 3.14 20.66 -12.14
CA HIS A 250 3.38 22.00 -11.62
C HIS A 250 2.26 22.97 -11.97
N ASP A 251 2.09 23.99 -11.12
CA ASP A 251 1.21 25.14 -11.31
C ASP A 251 -0.18 24.78 -11.82
N VAL A 252 -0.86 23.92 -11.05
CA VAL A 252 -2.16 23.39 -11.41
C VAL A 252 -3.28 24.30 -10.89
N SER A 253 -4.31 24.50 -11.72
CA SER A 253 -5.50 25.23 -11.31
C SER A 253 -6.34 24.44 -10.30
N GLU A 254 -7.14 25.14 -9.51
CA GLU A 254 -8.08 24.55 -8.54
C GLU A 254 -9.00 23.51 -9.20
N ALA A 255 -9.50 23.81 -10.40
CA ALA A 255 -10.36 22.90 -11.16
C ALA A 255 -9.61 21.62 -11.54
N LYS A 256 -8.37 21.73 -12.04
CA LYS A 256 -7.54 20.59 -12.43
C LYS A 256 -7.15 19.74 -11.22
N LEU A 257 -6.84 20.36 -10.09
CA LEU A 257 -6.55 19.66 -8.83
C LEU A 257 -7.78 18.89 -8.33
N THR A 258 -8.95 19.53 -8.33
CA THR A 258 -10.22 18.93 -7.91
C THR A 258 -10.57 17.72 -8.76
N GLU A 259 -10.48 17.85 -10.08
CA GLU A 259 -10.73 16.74 -11.01
C GLU A 259 -9.77 15.58 -10.78
N PHE A 260 -8.48 15.88 -10.62
CA PHE A 260 -7.45 14.87 -10.35
C PHE A 260 -7.74 14.10 -9.06
N LEU A 261 -8.05 14.79 -7.95
CA LEU A 261 -8.36 14.17 -6.67
C LEU A 261 -9.65 13.35 -6.73
N LYS A 262 -10.73 13.89 -7.31
CA LYS A 262 -11.98 13.15 -7.52
C LYS A 262 -11.74 11.87 -8.31
N ARG A 263 -10.97 11.95 -9.40
CA ARG A 263 -10.66 10.79 -10.25
C ARG A 263 -9.83 9.73 -9.53
N LYS A 264 -8.82 10.13 -8.75
CA LYS A 264 -7.91 9.17 -8.08
C LYS A 264 -8.44 8.61 -6.76
N LEU A 265 -9.30 9.33 -6.06
CA LEU A 265 -9.82 8.93 -4.75
C LEU A 265 -11.23 8.33 -4.82
N LEU A 266 -12.11 8.84 -5.70
CA LEU A 266 -13.52 8.40 -5.76
C LEU A 266 -13.80 7.32 -6.80
N ASP A 267 -12.95 7.16 -7.83
CA ASP A 267 -13.21 6.25 -8.94
C ASP A 267 -12.15 5.12 -9.04
N PRO A 268 -12.42 3.93 -8.46
CA PRO A 268 -11.53 2.78 -8.56
C PRO A 268 -11.45 2.19 -9.99
N LYS A 269 -12.37 2.53 -10.92
CA LYS A 269 -12.38 2.00 -12.29
C LYS A 269 -11.57 2.83 -13.29
N SER A 270 -11.37 4.13 -13.06
CA SER A 270 -10.58 4.99 -13.97
C SER A 270 -9.06 4.78 -13.88
N ALA A 271 -8.57 4.25 -12.76
CA ALA A 271 -7.15 4.04 -12.53
C ALA A 271 -6.51 2.98 -13.45
N SER A 272 -7.29 2.01 -13.94
CA SER A 272 -6.84 0.95 -14.86
C SER A 272 -6.99 1.33 -16.34
N GLN A 273 -7.80 2.34 -16.68
CA GLN A 273 -7.96 2.81 -18.06
C GLN A 273 -6.78 3.71 -18.48
N LEU A 274 -6.24 4.51 -17.54
CA LEU A 274 -5.00 5.28 -17.77
C LEU A 274 -3.74 4.40 -17.86
N GLU A 275 -3.73 3.20 -17.29
CA GLU A 275 -2.64 2.23 -17.50
C GLU A 275 -2.54 1.79 -18.97
N LYS A 276 -3.61 1.94 -19.76
CA LYS A 276 -3.61 1.70 -21.21
C LYS A 276 -3.30 2.95 -22.04
N GLU A 277 -3.71 4.13 -21.60
CA GLU A 277 -3.49 5.37 -22.35
C GLU A 277 -2.06 5.92 -22.19
N GLU A 278 -1.48 5.90 -20.99
CA GLU A 278 -0.07 6.33 -20.79
C GLU A 278 0.94 5.34 -21.40
N GLY A 279 0.54 4.08 -21.65
CA GLY A 279 1.36 3.10 -22.37
C GLY A 279 1.31 3.25 -23.90
N HIS A 280 0.40 4.07 -24.44
CA HIS A 280 0.24 4.25 -25.89
C HIS A 280 1.00 5.47 -26.43
N ASP A 281 1.26 6.48 -25.59
CA ASP A 281 1.92 7.73 -26.00
C ASP A 281 3.47 7.65 -26.01
N HIS A 282 4.04 6.51 -25.58
CA HIS A 282 5.49 6.25 -25.60
C HIS A 282 5.95 5.38 -26.79
N GLY A 283 5.08 5.13 -27.77
CA GLY A 283 5.39 4.34 -28.97
C GLY A 283 5.77 5.15 -30.22
N SER A 284 5.77 6.48 -30.14
CA SER A 284 5.99 7.33 -31.32
C SER A 284 6.72 8.61 -30.98
N LEU A 285 8.01 8.50 -30.65
CA LEU A 285 9.06 9.48 -30.95
C LEU A 285 10.41 8.76 -31.06
#